data_AF-A0A8I6X4S4-F1
#
_entry.id   AF-A0A8I6X4S4-F1
#
_cell.length_a   1.000
_cell.length_b   1.000
_cell.length_c   1.000
_cell.angle_alpha   90.00
_cell.angle_beta   90.00
_cell.angle_gamma   90.00
#
_symmetry.space_group_name_H-M   'P 1'
#
loop_
_entity.id
_entity.type
_entity.pdbx_description
1 polymer ?
#
loop_
_entity_poly.entity_id
_entity_poly.type
_entity_poly.pdbx_seq_one_letter_code
_entity_poly.pdbx_strand_id
1 'polypeptide(L)'
;MSITLEDIAMISGLPIEGRALTGKVRAAGWRQWVAALVGVEPEPWTDETRKDPRPSGVLFSWIHRHFHRCPRDASPLVVERFARAYLWNLLTQVVFPDGTGDTAS
;
A
#
# COMPACT_ATOMS: atom_id res chain seq x y z
N MET A 1 -13.28 -20.80 -9.06
CA MET A 1 -13.94 -19.47 -9.05
C MET A 1 -12.84 -18.44 -8.99
N SER A 2 -12.79 -17.54 -9.97
CA SER A 2 -11.90 -16.37 -9.97
C SER A 2 -12.79 -15.13 -10.08
N ILE A 3 -12.47 -14.12 -9.28
CA ILE A 3 -13.13 -12.81 -9.34
C ILE A 3 -12.74 -12.13 -10.67
N THR A 4 -13.73 -11.60 -11.38
CA THR A 4 -13.57 -10.86 -12.64
C THR A 4 -13.57 -9.35 -12.42
N LEU A 5 -13.20 -8.56 -13.44
CA LEU A 5 -13.33 -7.10 -13.36
C LEU A 5 -14.79 -6.65 -13.27
N GLU A 6 -15.73 -7.41 -13.83
CA GLU A 6 -17.17 -7.13 -13.70
C GLU A 6 -17.62 -7.29 -12.24
N ASP A 7 -17.14 -8.33 -11.55
CA ASP A 7 -17.42 -8.53 -10.12
C ASP A 7 -16.88 -7.38 -9.27
N ILE A 8 -15.65 -6.89 -9.56
CA ILE A 8 -15.07 -5.75 -8.84
C ILE A 8 -15.81 -4.45 -9.15
N ALA A 9 -16.22 -4.24 -10.41
CA ALA A 9 -17.03 -3.08 -10.80
C ALA A 9 -18.37 -3.09 -10.06
N MET A 10 -19.00 -4.26 -9.92
CA MET A 10 -20.22 -4.44 -9.15
C MET A 10 -20.02 -4.13 -7.66
N ILE A 11 -18.95 -4.65 -7.03
CA ILE A 11 -18.66 -4.43 -5.61
C ILE A 11 -18.33 -2.95 -5.33
N SER A 12 -17.53 -2.33 -6.19
CA SER A 12 -17.07 -0.95 -6.00
C SER A 12 -18.09 0.11 -6.45
N GLY A 13 -19.05 -0.26 -7.29
CA GLY A 13 -19.98 0.68 -7.92
C GLY A 13 -19.31 1.63 -8.93
N LEU A 14 -18.07 1.33 -9.33
CA LEU A 14 -17.29 2.13 -10.28
C LEU A 14 -17.13 1.38 -11.60
N PRO A 15 -17.28 2.04 -12.76
CA PRO A 15 -16.97 1.43 -14.04
C PRO A 15 -15.47 1.15 -14.11
N ILE A 16 -15.11 -0.11 -14.30
CA ILE A 16 -13.72 -0.55 -14.47
C ILE A 16 -13.53 -1.00 -15.91
N GLU A 17 -12.81 -0.20 -16.67
CA GLU A 17 -12.42 -0.52 -18.04
C GLU A 17 -10.97 -0.99 -18.08
N GLY A 18 -10.67 -1.99 -18.91
CA GLY A 18 -9.30 -2.44 -19.14
C GLY A 18 -9.10 -3.95 -19.02
N ARG A 19 -7.84 -4.36 -19.02
CA ARG A 19 -7.44 -5.77 -18.86
C ARG A 19 -7.02 -6.04 -17.43
N ALA A 20 -7.50 -7.14 -16.86
CA ALA A 20 -7.09 -7.58 -15.54
C ALA A 20 -5.57 -7.80 -15.52
N LEU A 21 -4.87 -7.04 -14.67
CA LEU A 21 -3.46 -7.26 -14.40
C LEU A 21 -3.33 -8.33 -13.31
N THR A 22 -3.42 -9.58 -13.72
CA THR A 22 -3.21 -10.73 -12.83
C THR A 22 -1.77 -11.21 -12.92
N GLY A 23 -1.09 -11.40 -11.78
CA GLY A 23 0.29 -11.89 -11.75
C GLY A 23 0.74 -12.34 -10.37
N LYS A 24 1.85 -13.08 -10.29
CA LYS A 24 2.48 -13.40 -9.01
C LYS A 24 3.25 -12.18 -8.52
N VAL A 25 2.81 -11.59 -7.42
CA VAL A 25 3.57 -10.54 -6.73
C VAL A 25 4.83 -11.18 -6.14
N ARG A 26 6.00 -10.66 -6.49
CA ARG A 26 7.26 -11.08 -5.86
C ARG A 26 7.38 -10.40 -4.50
N ALA A 27 7.28 -11.17 -3.43
CA ALA A 27 7.49 -10.67 -2.07
C ALA A 27 8.94 -10.23 -1.82
N ALA A 28 9.90 -10.81 -2.55
CA ALA A 28 11.29 -10.43 -2.45
C ALA A 28 11.48 -8.96 -2.88
N GLY A 29 12.12 -8.18 -2.01
CA GLY A 29 12.46 -6.79 -2.28
C GLY A 29 11.32 -5.79 -2.09
N TRP A 30 10.21 -6.17 -1.44
CA TRP A 30 9.05 -5.28 -1.23
C TRP A 30 9.42 -3.95 -0.54
N ARG A 31 10.40 -3.97 0.37
CA ARG A 31 10.89 -2.75 1.06
C ARG A 31 11.50 -1.74 0.08
N GLN A 32 12.27 -2.22 -0.89
CA GLN A 32 12.84 -1.38 -1.96
C GLN A 32 11.75 -0.83 -2.88
N TRP A 33 10.68 -1.61 -3.14
CA TRP A 33 9.53 -1.11 -3.89
C TRP A 33 8.80 0.01 -3.14
N VAL A 34 8.62 -0.13 -1.82
CA VAL A 34 8.06 0.96 -0.98
C VAL A 34 8.98 2.18 -1.03
N ALA A 35 10.30 2.00 -0.93
CA ALA A 35 11.26 3.08 -1.06
C ALA A 35 11.17 3.78 -2.42
N ALA A 36 11.01 3.03 -3.52
CA ALA A 36 10.81 3.60 -4.85
C ALA A 36 9.47 4.35 -4.99
N LEU A 37 8.42 3.86 -4.33
CA LEU A 37 7.08 4.45 -4.40
C LEU A 37 6.98 5.76 -3.62
N VAL A 38 7.40 5.75 -2.34
CA VAL A 38 7.17 6.85 -1.39
C VAL A 38 8.46 7.52 -0.89
N GLY A 39 9.63 7.04 -1.32
CA GLY A 39 10.93 7.63 -0.99
C GLY A 39 11.49 7.25 0.39
N VAL A 40 10.81 6.38 1.14
CA VAL A 40 11.23 5.95 2.49
C VAL A 40 11.20 4.42 2.51
N GLU A 41 12.35 3.82 2.82
CA GLU A 41 12.43 2.37 3.00
C GLU A 41 11.94 2.00 4.41
N PRO A 42 10.98 1.07 4.55
CA PRO A 42 10.55 0.57 5.86
C PRO A 42 11.71 -0.08 6.60
N GLU A 43 11.77 0.01 7.92
CA GLU A 43 12.83 -0.59 8.72
C GLU A 43 12.76 -2.13 8.72
N PRO A 44 13.90 -2.83 8.87
CA PRO A 44 13.91 -4.28 9.02
C PRO A 44 13.09 -4.68 10.25
N TRP A 45 12.48 -5.86 10.20
CA TRP A 45 11.89 -6.43 11.40
C TRP A 45 13.00 -6.87 12.35
N THR A 46 12.95 -6.40 13.59
CA THR A 46 14.00 -6.63 14.60
C THR A 46 13.49 -7.45 15.80
N ASP A 47 12.22 -7.84 15.83
CA ASP A 47 11.71 -8.68 16.92
C ASP A 47 12.15 -10.12 16.67
N GLU A 48 13.06 -10.60 17.50
CA GLU A 48 13.63 -11.95 17.43
C GLU A 48 12.64 -13.04 17.88
N THR A 49 11.58 -12.65 18.60
CA THR A 49 10.60 -13.57 19.18
C THR A 49 9.36 -13.74 18.32
N ARG A 50 9.05 -12.75 17.47
CA ARG A 50 7.84 -12.74 16.63
C ARG A 50 8.23 -12.75 15.16
N LYS A 51 7.47 -13.47 14.35
CA LYS A 51 7.60 -13.43 12.89
C LYS A 51 7.21 -12.04 12.37
N ASP A 52 7.93 -11.53 11.37
CA ASP A 52 7.56 -10.28 10.69
C ASP A 52 6.12 -10.40 10.15
N PRO A 53 5.18 -9.55 10.63
CA PRO A 53 3.80 -9.57 10.17
C PRO A 53 3.65 -8.97 8.75
N ARG A 54 4.73 -8.49 8.13
CA ARG A 54 4.74 -7.79 6.83
C ARG A 54 5.21 -8.71 5.69
N PRO A 55 4.32 -9.50 5.06
CA PRO A 55 4.70 -10.39 3.97
C PRO A 55 5.05 -9.65 2.66
N SER A 56 4.43 -8.50 2.41
CA SER A 56 4.59 -7.76 1.15
C SER A 56 4.23 -6.26 1.25
N GLY A 57 4.22 -5.69 2.47
CA GLY A 57 3.68 -4.35 2.69
C GLY A 57 4.07 -3.75 4.04
N VAL A 58 3.57 -2.56 4.36
CA VAL A 58 3.85 -1.87 5.62
C VAL A 58 2.64 -1.92 6.54
N LEU A 59 2.85 -1.68 7.83
CA LEU A 59 1.73 -1.47 8.76
C LEU A 59 1.07 -0.11 8.47
N PHE A 60 -0.24 0.02 8.66
CA PHE A 60 -0.91 1.33 8.57
C PHE A 60 -0.32 2.34 9.57
N SER A 61 0.07 1.87 10.75
CA SER A 61 0.78 2.69 11.75
C SER A 61 2.10 3.26 11.22
N TRP A 62 2.80 2.52 10.35
CA TRP A 62 4.01 2.99 9.69
C TRP A 62 3.69 4.09 8.68
N ILE A 63 2.69 3.90 7.81
CA ILE A 63 2.27 4.94 6.86
C ILE A 63 1.89 6.22 7.62
N HIS A 64 1.09 6.09 8.68
CA HIS A 64 0.70 7.21 9.50
C HIS A 64 1.93 7.90 10.12
N ARG A 65 2.87 7.15 10.71
CA ARG A 65 4.08 7.72 11.31
C ARG A 65 4.92 8.53 10.31
N HIS A 66 5.04 8.06 9.06
CA HIS A 66 5.90 8.70 8.05
C HIS A 66 5.18 9.75 7.19
N PHE A 67 3.87 9.61 6.98
CA PHE A 67 3.12 10.37 5.97
C PHE A 67 1.85 11.05 6.49
N HIS A 68 1.59 11.06 7.81
CA HIS A 68 0.37 11.66 8.37
C HIS A 68 0.19 13.15 8.02
N ARG A 69 1.27 13.94 8.00
CA ARG A 69 1.18 15.37 7.67
C ARG A 69 2.34 15.81 6.79
N CYS A 70 2.01 16.27 5.59
CA CYS A 70 2.98 16.88 4.68
C CYS A 70 3.45 18.23 5.24
N PRO A 71 4.77 18.54 5.21
CA PRO A 71 5.28 19.87 5.56
C PRO A 71 4.66 20.97 4.69
N ARG A 72 4.45 22.17 5.25
CA ARG A 72 3.76 23.28 4.55
C ARG A 72 4.58 23.86 3.39
N ASP A 73 5.89 23.76 3.49
CA ASP A 73 6.91 24.25 2.56
C ASP A 73 7.59 23.10 1.79
N ALA A 74 6.90 21.95 1.71
CA ALA A 74 7.38 20.78 0.99
C ALA A 74 7.61 21.08 -0.50
N SER A 75 8.73 20.57 -1.03
CA SER A 75 8.95 20.60 -2.47
C SER A 75 7.91 19.76 -3.22
N PRO A 76 7.66 20.01 -4.52
CA PRO A 76 6.69 19.24 -5.30
C PRO A 76 6.92 17.72 -5.24
N LEU A 77 8.19 17.30 -5.23
CA LEU A 77 8.58 15.89 -5.10
C LEU A 77 8.14 15.30 -3.75
N VAL A 78 8.25 16.06 -2.66
CA VAL A 78 7.80 15.62 -1.33
C VAL A 78 6.28 15.55 -1.28
N VAL A 79 5.58 16.56 -1.84
CA VAL A 79 4.11 16.55 -1.93
C VAL A 79 3.62 15.32 -2.71
N GLU A 80 4.28 14.99 -3.82
CA GLU A 80 3.95 13.81 -4.62
C GLU A 80 4.11 12.51 -3.83
N ARG A 81 5.20 12.35 -3.07
CA ARG A 81 5.42 11.19 -2.21
C ARG A 81 4.32 11.05 -1.15
N PHE A 82 3.95 12.14 -0.50
CA PHE A 82 2.85 12.16 0.47
C PHE A 82 1.49 11.84 -0.18
N ALA A 83 1.24 12.36 -1.38
CA ALA A 83 0.01 12.04 -2.13
C ALA A 83 -0.05 10.55 -2.51
N ARG A 84 1.06 9.95 -2.95
CA ARG A 84 1.14 8.50 -3.23
C ARG A 84 0.89 7.67 -1.96
N ALA A 85 1.48 8.04 -0.83
CA ALA A 85 1.26 7.35 0.44
C ALA A 85 -0.20 7.46 0.91
N TYR A 86 -0.82 8.63 0.75
CA TYR A 86 -2.24 8.83 1.04
C TYR A 86 -3.16 7.98 0.16
N LEU A 87 -2.94 7.98 -1.15
CA LEU A 87 -3.70 7.15 -2.09
C LEU A 87 -3.52 5.66 -1.79
N TRP A 88 -2.28 5.23 -1.50
CA TRP A 88 -2.01 3.85 -1.10
C TRP A 88 -2.78 3.46 0.16
N ASN A 89 -2.77 4.31 1.20
CA ASN A 89 -3.56 4.09 2.41
C ASN A 89 -5.07 4.02 2.13
N LEU A 90 -5.60 4.93 1.31
CA LEU A 90 -7.02 4.95 0.94
C LEU A 90 -7.41 3.65 0.21
N LEU A 91 -6.60 3.23 -0.76
CA LEU A 91 -6.86 2.02 -1.54
C LEU A 91 -6.80 0.77 -0.67
N THR A 92 -5.83 0.66 0.24
CA THR A 92 -5.64 -0.55 1.05
C THR A 92 -6.49 -0.60 2.31
N GLN A 93 -6.90 0.55 2.87
CA GLN A 93 -7.67 0.58 4.11
C GLN A 93 -9.19 0.71 3.86
N VAL A 94 -9.58 1.37 2.77
CA VAL A 94 -11.00 1.71 2.51
C VAL A 94 -11.55 0.93 1.33
N VAL A 95 -10.83 0.90 0.20
CA VAL A 95 -11.36 0.32 -1.05
C VAL A 95 -11.13 -1.19 -1.10
N PHE A 96 -9.95 -1.64 -0.67
CA PHE A 96 -9.51 -3.04 -0.72
C PHE A 96 -8.89 -3.47 0.62
N PRO A 97 -9.64 -3.41 1.74
CA PRO A 97 -9.16 -3.88 3.03
C PRO A 97 -8.78 -5.35 2.97
N ASP A 98 -7.61 -5.68 3.51
CA ASP A 98 -7.24 -7.06 3.75
C ASP A 98 -8.00 -7.63 4.97
N GLY A 99 -8.03 -8.96 5.09
CA GLY A 99 -8.75 -9.62 6.19
C GLY A 99 -8.12 -9.40 7.57
N THR A 100 -6.93 -8.80 7.65
CA THR A 100 -6.24 -8.50 8.91
C THR A 100 -6.47 -7.08 9.41
N GLY A 101 -6.75 -6.13 8.52
CA GLY A 101 -7.00 -4.72 8.84
C GLY A 101 -5.77 -3.92 9.29
N ASP A 102 -4.59 -4.53 9.34
CA ASP A 102 -3.38 -3.95 9.94
C ASP A 102 -2.28 -3.58 8.93
N THR A 103 -2.36 -4.10 7.70
CA THR A 103 -1.33 -3.93 6.67
C THR A 103 -1.81 -3.23 5.41
N ALA A 104 -0.98 -2.35 4.87
CA ALA A 104 -1.06 -1.83 3.52
C ALA A 104 -0.09 -2.61 2.65
N SER A 105 -0.60 -3.39 1.70
CA SER A 105 0.19 -4.26 0.80
C SER A 105 -0.09 -4.02 -0.67
#